data_AF-A0A519Y7Y7-F1
#
_entry.id   AF-A0A519Y7Y7-F1
#
_cell.length_a   1.000
_cell.length_b   1.000
_cell.length_c   1.000
_cell.angle_alpha   90.00
_cell.angle_beta   90.00
_cell.angle_gamma   90.00
#
_symmetry.space_group_name_H-M   'P 1'
#
loop_
_entity.id
_entity.type
_entity.pdbx_description
1 polymer ?
#
loop_
_entity_poly.entity_id
_entity_poly.type
_entity_poly.pdbx_seq_one_letter_code
_entity_poly.pdbx_strand_id
1 'polypeptide(L)'
;MSDSLPPPAASPDFSASYNQHGFQPVTWFYTKFGELPRREIYQLVTADARKTVLANLAEVYDIDQVTVVQSVFIEEADKAPEWQFYALSPEPHTMLFFSIISSYGDQSATLYYSPQTDPSALARLRGLLTAQLESGQVERQRIQVLRLMGSDLAFSPLPIKIPSLDLASNYNDDLLPVHEAIVKRLQKPDDKGLVILHGPPGTGKTSYIRHLCGLTDKPKLFIPPNLALRIADPEFINLLHDNT
;
A
#
# COMPACT_ATOMS: atom_id res chain seq x y z
N MET A 1 -51.61 -27.58 -23.21
CA MET A 1 -50.53 -27.52 -22.20
C MET A 1 -49.81 -26.21 -22.43
N SER A 2 -50.00 -25.25 -21.55
CA SER A 2 -49.36 -23.93 -21.61
C SER A 2 -47.96 -24.04 -21.00
N ASP A 3 -46.93 -23.96 -21.84
CA ASP A 3 -45.55 -23.79 -21.38
C ASP A 3 -45.42 -22.39 -20.76
N SER A 4 -45.48 -22.33 -19.43
CA SER A 4 -45.07 -21.14 -18.69
C SER A 4 -43.54 -21.13 -18.63
N LEU A 5 -42.92 -20.14 -19.27
CA LEU A 5 -41.50 -19.83 -19.11
C LEU A 5 -41.14 -19.79 -17.61
N PRO A 6 -40.03 -20.42 -17.18
CA PRO A 6 -39.60 -20.33 -15.79
C PRO A 6 -39.37 -18.86 -15.41
N PRO A 7 -39.69 -18.46 -14.17
CA PRO A 7 -39.48 -17.08 -13.74
C PRO A 7 -38.00 -16.70 -13.88
N PRO A 8 -37.69 -15.45 -14.27
CA PRO A 8 -36.31 -14.99 -14.36
C PRO A 8 -35.61 -15.23 -13.02
N ALA A 9 -34.38 -15.76 -13.07
CA ALA A 9 -33.58 -15.99 -11.87
C ALA A 9 -33.53 -14.69 -11.05
N ALA A 10 -33.87 -14.78 -9.76
CA ALA A 10 -33.88 -13.62 -8.88
C ALA A 10 -32.50 -12.95 -8.90
N SER A 11 -32.47 -11.64 -9.09
CA SER A 11 -31.22 -10.87 -9.01
C SER A 11 -30.55 -11.12 -7.66
N PRO A 12 -29.22 -11.29 -7.60
CA PRO A 12 -28.51 -11.53 -6.35
C PRO A 12 -28.74 -10.38 -5.36
N ASP A 13 -28.98 -10.70 -4.09
CA ASP A 13 -29.05 -9.70 -3.02
C ASP A 13 -27.64 -9.27 -2.59
N PHE A 14 -27.30 -8.02 -2.86
CA PHE A 14 -26.02 -7.42 -2.49
C PHE A 14 -26.03 -6.69 -1.14
N SER A 15 -27.11 -6.77 -0.36
CA SER A 15 -27.22 -6.09 0.94
C SER A 15 -26.03 -6.37 1.88
N ALA A 16 -25.57 -7.62 1.94
CA ALA A 16 -24.42 -8.04 2.73
C ALA A 16 -23.06 -7.54 2.20
N SER A 17 -23.02 -6.96 0.99
CA SER A 17 -21.82 -6.33 0.42
C SER A 17 -21.52 -4.97 1.06
N TYR A 18 -22.34 -4.52 2.00
CA TYR A 18 -22.16 -3.27 2.73
C TYR A 18 -22.37 -3.51 4.22
N ASN A 19 -21.53 -2.88 5.04
CA ASN A 19 -21.73 -2.80 6.48
C ASN A 19 -21.37 -1.39 6.98
N GLN A 20 -21.34 -1.21 8.31
CA GLN A 20 -20.97 0.07 8.94
C GLN A 20 -19.56 0.57 8.57
N HIS A 21 -18.69 -0.29 8.05
CA HIS A 21 -17.34 0.02 7.57
C HIS A 21 -17.27 0.21 6.04
N GLY A 22 -18.41 0.19 5.36
CA GLY A 22 -18.53 0.42 3.92
C GLY A 22 -18.59 -0.86 3.08
N PHE A 23 -18.14 -0.74 1.84
CA PHE A 23 -18.17 -1.82 0.85
C PHE A 23 -17.30 -3.01 1.28
N GLN A 24 -17.82 -4.23 1.09
CA GLN A 24 -17.20 -5.51 1.45
C GLN A 24 -16.86 -6.27 0.16
N PRO A 25 -15.62 -6.13 -0.37
CA PRO A 25 -15.28 -6.63 -1.70
C PRO A 25 -15.42 -8.17 -1.81
N VAL A 26 -14.98 -8.91 -0.78
CA VAL A 26 -15.05 -10.38 -0.79
C VAL A 26 -16.50 -10.86 -0.76
N THR A 27 -17.35 -10.23 0.06
CA THR A 27 -18.79 -10.57 0.12
C THR A 27 -19.47 -10.27 -1.21
N TRP A 28 -19.18 -9.11 -1.81
CA TRP A 28 -19.71 -8.76 -3.12
C TRP A 28 -19.31 -9.78 -4.19
N PHE A 29 -18.03 -10.13 -4.24
CA PHE A 29 -17.51 -11.08 -5.23
C PHE A 29 -18.18 -12.45 -5.07
N TYR A 30 -18.30 -12.94 -3.84
CA TYR A 30 -18.97 -14.20 -3.55
C TYR A 30 -20.46 -14.16 -3.93
N THR A 31 -21.18 -13.09 -3.58
CA THR A 31 -22.59 -12.92 -3.97
C THR A 31 -22.76 -12.88 -5.49
N LYS A 32 -21.82 -12.25 -6.22
CA LYS A 32 -21.89 -12.10 -7.66
C LYS A 32 -21.60 -13.40 -8.41
N PHE A 33 -20.57 -14.13 -7.98
CA PHE A 33 -20.01 -15.26 -8.75
C PHE A 33 -20.21 -16.62 -8.08
N GLY A 34 -20.67 -16.67 -6.83
CA GLY A 34 -20.87 -17.92 -6.08
C GLY A 34 -19.58 -18.59 -5.60
N GLU A 35 -18.45 -17.88 -5.63
CA GLU A 35 -17.14 -18.41 -5.25
C GLU A 35 -16.28 -17.39 -4.50
N LEU A 36 -15.35 -17.87 -3.68
CA LEU A 36 -14.40 -17.01 -3.01
C LEU A 36 -13.28 -16.56 -3.97
N PRO A 37 -12.93 -15.26 -3.98
CA PRO A 37 -11.86 -14.77 -4.82
C PRO A 37 -10.47 -15.15 -4.27
N ARG A 38 -9.53 -15.36 -5.18
CA ARG A 38 -8.10 -15.11 -4.96
C ARG A 38 -7.87 -13.60 -5.03
N ARG A 39 -6.86 -13.07 -4.32
CA ARG A 39 -6.51 -11.65 -4.40
C ARG A 39 -5.02 -11.43 -4.61
N GLU A 40 -4.70 -10.44 -5.41
CA GLU A 40 -3.36 -9.88 -5.59
C GLU A 40 -3.39 -8.41 -5.18
N ILE A 41 -2.40 -7.98 -4.41
CA ILE A 41 -2.29 -6.59 -3.93
C ILE A 41 -1.05 -5.97 -4.55
N TYR A 42 -1.24 -4.82 -5.19
CA TYR A 42 -0.23 -4.09 -5.93
C TYR A 42 0.02 -2.76 -5.23
N GLN A 43 1.29 -2.47 -4.91
CA GLN A 43 1.72 -1.12 -4.55
C GLN A 43 2.10 -0.38 -5.83
N LEU A 44 1.22 0.50 -6.28
CA LEU A 44 1.47 1.34 -7.44
C LEU A 44 2.54 2.39 -7.13
N VAL A 45 3.27 2.83 -8.17
CA VAL A 45 4.40 3.77 -8.05
C VAL A 45 3.99 5.11 -7.42
N THR A 46 2.78 5.59 -7.69
CA THR A 46 2.24 6.84 -7.15
C THR A 46 0.75 6.72 -6.90
N ALA A 47 0.18 7.66 -6.13
CA ALA A 47 -1.27 7.75 -5.95
C ALA A 47 -2.00 7.98 -7.28
N ASP A 48 -1.43 8.76 -8.20
CA ASP A 48 -2.04 9.03 -9.51
C ASP A 48 -1.96 7.85 -10.49
N ALA A 49 -1.12 6.85 -10.21
CA ALA A 49 -1.06 5.64 -11.02
C ALA A 49 -2.42 4.91 -11.08
N ARG A 50 -3.26 5.01 -10.03
CA ARG A 50 -4.63 4.46 -10.04
C ARG A 50 -5.53 5.12 -11.11
N LYS A 51 -5.33 6.42 -11.37
CA LYS A 51 -6.03 7.17 -12.42
C LYS A 51 -5.54 6.73 -13.80
N THR A 52 -4.25 6.42 -13.94
CA THR A 52 -3.66 5.86 -15.17
C THR A 52 -4.23 4.46 -15.48
N VAL A 53 -4.35 3.58 -14.48
CA VAL A 53 -5.00 2.27 -14.66
C VAL A 53 -6.43 2.44 -15.13
N LEU A 54 -7.20 3.36 -14.52
CA LEU A 54 -8.58 3.62 -14.92
C LEU A 54 -8.68 4.16 -16.35
N ALA A 55 -7.79 5.08 -16.75
CA ALA A 55 -7.76 5.60 -18.12
C ALA A 55 -7.51 4.48 -19.15
N ASN A 56 -6.55 3.58 -18.88
CA ASN A 56 -6.27 2.44 -19.76
C ASN A 56 -7.44 1.43 -19.80
N LEU A 57 -8.17 1.25 -18.68
CA LEU A 57 -9.39 0.44 -18.69
C LEU A 57 -10.48 1.09 -19.57
N ALA A 58 -10.60 2.41 -19.55
CA ALA A 58 -11.61 3.15 -20.32
C ALA A 58 -11.41 3.06 -21.84
N GLU A 59 -10.21 2.68 -22.31
CA GLU A 59 -9.94 2.41 -23.72
C GLU A 59 -10.62 1.13 -24.24
N VAL A 60 -10.95 0.20 -23.33
CA VAL A 60 -11.47 -1.14 -23.67
C VAL A 60 -12.88 -1.35 -23.12
N TYR A 61 -13.20 -0.74 -21.97
CA TYR A 61 -14.43 -0.93 -21.25
C TYR A 61 -15.21 0.36 -21.10
N ASP A 62 -16.53 0.26 -21.16
CA ASP A 62 -17.41 1.30 -20.65
C ASP A 62 -17.32 1.31 -19.12
N ILE A 63 -16.66 2.33 -18.57
CA ILE A 63 -16.37 2.45 -17.13
C ILE A 63 -17.65 2.48 -16.30
N ASP A 64 -18.72 3.12 -16.79
CA ASP A 64 -19.96 3.24 -16.03
C ASP A 64 -20.64 1.87 -15.92
N GLN A 65 -20.57 1.04 -16.96
CA GLN A 65 -21.11 -0.32 -16.97
C GLN A 65 -20.36 -1.28 -16.04
N VAL A 66 -19.04 -1.13 -15.95
CA VAL A 66 -18.20 -2.03 -15.15
C VAL A 66 -17.99 -1.53 -13.71
N THR A 67 -18.46 -0.32 -13.38
CA THR A 67 -18.39 0.22 -12.02
C THR A 67 -19.30 -0.56 -11.08
N VAL A 68 -18.70 -1.07 -10.00
CA VAL A 68 -19.43 -1.76 -8.92
C VAL A 68 -19.84 -0.77 -7.84
N VAL A 69 -18.89 0.04 -7.38
CA VAL A 69 -19.13 1.10 -6.41
C VAL A 69 -18.04 2.15 -6.48
N GLN A 70 -18.39 3.41 -6.22
CA GLN A 70 -17.46 4.50 -6.10
C GLN A 70 -17.80 5.34 -4.86
N SER A 71 -16.77 5.71 -4.10
CA SER A 71 -16.86 6.66 -3.00
C SER A 71 -15.71 7.67 -3.09
N VAL A 72 -16.03 8.94 -2.94
CA VAL A 72 -15.09 10.06 -3.03
C VAL A 72 -15.23 10.98 -1.82
N PHE A 73 -14.18 11.73 -1.52
CA PHE A 73 -14.22 12.84 -0.57
C PHE A 73 -13.78 14.14 -1.26
N ILE A 74 -14.25 15.26 -0.74
CA ILE A 74 -13.96 16.60 -1.26
C ILE A 74 -13.40 17.41 -0.09
N GLU A 75 -12.14 17.82 -0.18
CA GLU A 75 -11.44 18.54 0.91
C GLU A 75 -11.61 20.06 0.82
N GLU A 76 -11.67 20.61 -0.40
CA GLU A 76 -11.69 22.05 -0.66
C GLU A 76 -12.67 22.35 -1.80
N ALA A 77 -13.29 23.54 -1.78
CA ALA A 77 -14.35 23.92 -2.72
C ALA A 77 -13.94 23.81 -4.21
N ASP A 78 -12.66 24.04 -4.52
CA ASP A 78 -12.14 24.08 -5.88
C ASP A 78 -11.28 22.86 -6.25
N LYS A 79 -11.21 21.84 -5.37
CA LYS A 79 -10.48 20.60 -5.64
C LYS A 79 -11.40 19.53 -6.23
N ALA A 80 -10.86 18.78 -7.19
CA ALA A 80 -11.54 17.60 -7.71
C ALA A 80 -11.75 16.56 -6.59
N PRO A 81 -12.88 15.83 -6.59
CA PRO A 81 -13.09 14.75 -5.63
C PRO A 81 -11.98 13.70 -5.71
N GLU A 82 -11.43 13.32 -4.56
CA GLU A 82 -10.44 12.26 -4.45
C GLU A 82 -11.09 10.95 -4.02
N TRP A 83 -10.58 9.82 -4.51
CA TRP A 83 -11.19 8.53 -4.23
C TRP A 83 -10.95 8.09 -2.80
N GLN A 84 -12.03 7.79 -2.07
CA GLN A 84 -11.97 6.99 -0.86
C GLN A 84 -11.80 5.51 -1.23
N PHE A 85 -12.69 5.01 -2.10
CA PHE A 85 -12.56 3.71 -2.73
C PHE A 85 -13.29 3.64 -4.07
N TYR A 86 -12.85 2.75 -4.94
CA TYR A 86 -13.45 2.53 -6.26
C TYR A 86 -13.29 1.06 -6.65
N ALA A 87 -14.42 0.36 -6.83
CA ALA A 87 -14.47 -1.02 -7.30
C ALA A 87 -15.03 -1.09 -8.73
N LEU A 88 -14.37 -1.87 -9.60
CA LEU A 88 -14.78 -2.15 -10.96
C LEU A 88 -14.72 -3.65 -11.22
N SER A 89 -15.65 -4.19 -12.01
CA SER A 89 -15.73 -5.60 -12.42
C SER A 89 -15.70 -5.69 -13.96
N PRO A 90 -14.53 -5.42 -14.60
CA PRO A 90 -14.43 -5.31 -16.05
C PRO A 90 -14.70 -6.62 -16.80
N GLU A 91 -14.45 -7.77 -16.16
CA GLU A 91 -14.59 -9.10 -16.75
C GLU A 91 -15.30 -10.04 -15.77
N PRO A 92 -16.00 -11.09 -16.26
CA PRO A 92 -16.57 -12.13 -15.40
C PRO A 92 -15.50 -12.72 -14.46
N HIS A 93 -15.88 -12.96 -13.21
CA HIS A 93 -15.00 -13.47 -12.16
C HIS A 93 -13.79 -12.56 -11.86
N THR A 94 -13.90 -11.25 -12.09
CA THR A 94 -12.87 -10.28 -11.70
C THR A 94 -13.45 -9.11 -10.92
N MET A 95 -12.63 -8.49 -10.08
CA MET A 95 -12.91 -7.17 -9.53
C MET A 95 -11.59 -6.45 -9.22
N LEU A 96 -11.44 -5.25 -9.75
CA LEU A 96 -10.38 -4.33 -9.39
C LEU A 96 -10.88 -3.37 -8.31
N PHE A 97 -10.11 -3.21 -7.24
CA PHE A 97 -10.49 -2.39 -6.09
C PHE A 97 -9.34 -1.47 -5.66
N PHE A 98 -9.63 -0.17 -5.65
CA PHE A 98 -8.77 0.88 -5.10
C PHE A 98 -9.34 1.32 -3.76
N SER A 99 -8.49 1.46 -2.74
CA SER A 99 -8.90 1.93 -1.41
C SER A 99 -7.75 2.65 -0.72
N ILE A 100 -8.02 3.85 -0.18
CA ILE A 100 -7.07 4.58 0.65
C ILE A 100 -6.89 3.96 2.04
N ILE A 101 -7.81 3.07 2.43
CA ILE A 101 -7.76 2.32 3.70
C ILE A 101 -7.26 0.92 3.36
N SER A 102 -5.95 0.79 3.16
CA SER A 102 -5.29 -0.43 2.73
C SER A 102 -3.82 -0.44 3.16
N SER A 103 -3.11 -1.56 2.98
CA SER A 103 -1.69 -1.71 3.32
C SER A 103 -0.78 -0.68 2.65
N TYR A 104 -1.18 -0.12 1.50
CA TYR A 104 -0.41 0.87 0.75
C TYR A 104 -1.13 2.21 0.59
N GLY A 105 -2.19 2.47 1.36
CA GLY A 105 -2.94 3.72 1.29
C GLY A 105 -3.48 3.98 -0.12
N ASP A 106 -3.37 5.21 -0.60
CA ASP A 106 -3.80 5.65 -1.93
C ASP A 106 -3.02 5.04 -3.11
N GLN A 107 -1.90 4.36 -2.84
CA GLN A 107 -1.11 3.60 -3.81
C GLN A 107 -1.55 2.14 -3.94
N SER A 108 -2.57 1.69 -3.21
CA SER A 108 -3.00 0.30 -3.27
C SER A 108 -4.00 0.04 -4.39
N ALA A 109 -3.74 -1.02 -5.15
CA ALA A 109 -4.73 -1.66 -6.01
C ALA A 109 -4.85 -3.14 -5.65
N THR A 110 -6.07 -3.64 -5.52
CA THR A 110 -6.33 -5.07 -5.26
C THR A 110 -7.08 -5.67 -6.44
N LEU A 111 -6.52 -6.71 -7.05
CA LEU A 111 -7.21 -7.51 -8.06
C LEU A 111 -7.77 -8.78 -7.41
N TYR A 112 -9.08 -8.91 -7.41
CA TYR A 112 -9.81 -10.11 -7.06
C TYR A 112 -10.12 -10.91 -8.32
N TYR A 113 -9.93 -12.23 -8.28
CA TYR A 113 -10.21 -13.12 -9.40
C TYR A 113 -10.53 -14.54 -8.92
N SER A 114 -11.25 -15.34 -9.70
CA SER A 114 -11.49 -16.76 -9.39
C SER A 114 -10.74 -17.69 -10.35
N PRO A 115 -10.66 -19.01 -10.07
CA PRO A 115 -10.14 -19.99 -11.01
C PRO A 115 -10.88 -20.04 -12.36
N GLN A 116 -12.10 -19.51 -12.43
CA GLN A 116 -12.94 -19.47 -13.63
C GLN A 116 -12.70 -18.23 -14.50
N THR A 117 -11.86 -17.30 -14.03
CA THR A 117 -11.49 -16.10 -14.80
C THR A 117 -10.84 -16.49 -16.11
N ASP A 118 -11.25 -15.85 -17.21
CA ASP A 118 -10.59 -16.02 -18.49
C ASP A 118 -9.08 -15.68 -18.38
N PRO A 119 -8.17 -16.59 -18.78
CA PRO A 119 -6.73 -16.37 -18.61
C PRO A 119 -6.21 -15.13 -19.35
N SER A 120 -6.79 -14.80 -20.52
CA SER A 120 -6.37 -13.65 -21.31
C SER A 120 -6.82 -12.34 -20.68
N ALA A 121 -8.04 -12.31 -20.13
CA ALA A 121 -8.57 -11.22 -19.34
C ALA A 121 -7.73 -10.98 -18.08
N LEU A 122 -7.43 -12.05 -17.33
CA LEU A 122 -6.60 -11.96 -16.15
C LEU A 122 -5.19 -11.45 -16.48
N ALA A 123 -4.57 -11.95 -17.55
CA ALA A 123 -3.26 -11.49 -18.00
C ALA A 123 -3.27 -10.00 -18.38
N ARG A 124 -4.32 -9.53 -19.07
CA ARG A 124 -4.49 -8.11 -19.43
C ARG A 124 -4.59 -7.23 -18.18
N LEU A 125 -5.47 -7.58 -17.23
CA LEU A 125 -5.64 -6.82 -15.99
C LEU A 125 -4.34 -6.77 -15.16
N ARG A 126 -3.64 -7.91 -15.05
CA ARG A 126 -2.31 -7.94 -14.43
C ARG A 126 -1.32 -7.07 -15.18
N GLY A 127 -1.32 -7.07 -16.51
CA GLY A 127 -0.48 -6.21 -17.33
C GLY A 127 -0.67 -4.73 -17.02
N LEU A 128 -1.93 -4.28 -16.89
CA LEU A 128 -2.26 -2.90 -16.53
C LEU A 128 -1.70 -2.49 -15.16
N LEU A 129 -1.80 -3.38 -14.17
CA LEU A 129 -1.32 -3.13 -12.81
C LEU A 129 0.20 -3.21 -12.73
N THR A 130 0.81 -4.22 -13.34
CA THR A 130 2.26 -4.41 -13.35
C THR A 130 2.99 -3.30 -14.09
N ALA A 131 2.40 -2.71 -15.13
CA ALA A 131 2.94 -1.53 -15.80
C ALA A 131 3.01 -0.29 -14.90
N GLN A 132 2.24 -0.26 -13.80
CA GLN A 132 2.22 0.81 -12.82
C GLN A 132 3.00 0.48 -11.54
N LEU A 133 3.70 -0.66 -11.54
CA LEU A 133 4.68 -0.96 -10.51
C LEU A 133 5.97 -0.25 -10.85
N GLU A 134 6.68 0.19 -9.83
CA GLU A 134 7.97 0.84 -10.03
C GLU A 134 8.98 -0.20 -10.58
N SER A 135 9.49 0.03 -11.79
CA SER A 135 10.49 -0.84 -12.40
C SER A 135 11.84 -0.56 -11.78
N GLY A 136 12.20 -1.32 -10.76
CA GLY A 136 13.44 -1.10 -10.04
C GLY A 136 13.37 -1.67 -8.64
N GLN A 137 14.45 -1.46 -7.92
CA GLN A 137 14.68 -2.08 -6.63
C GLN A 137 13.93 -1.39 -5.48
N VAL A 138 12.62 -1.24 -5.57
CA VAL A 138 11.86 -0.33 -4.69
C VAL A 138 11.46 -0.97 -3.37
N GLU A 139 11.62 -2.28 -3.25
CA GLU A 139 11.73 -2.93 -1.93
C GLU A 139 12.78 -2.26 -1.02
N ARG A 140 13.78 -1.56 -1.59
CA ARG A 140 14.97 -1.07 -0.88
C ARG A 140 14.79 0.21 -0.08
N GLN A 141 13.68 0.93 -0.27
CA GLN A 141 13.41 2.20 0.43
C GLN A 141 12.20 2.15 1.38
N ARG A 142 11.52 1.01 1.54
CA ARG A 142 10.37 0.89 2.44
C ARG A 142 10.82 0.95 3.91
N ILE A 143 10.81 2.14 4.48
CA ILE A 143 10.88 2.33 5.93
C ILE A 143 9.52 1.94 6.48
N GLN A 144 9.47 0.92 7.32
CA GLN A 144 8.26 0.60 8.07
C GLN A 144 8.18 1.51 9.29
N VAL A 145 6.98 1.86 9.73
CA VAL A 145 6.75 2.50 11.03
C VAL A 145 5.89 1.60 11.89
N LEU A 146 6.30 1.44 13.15
CA LEU A 146 5.47 0.81 14.17
C LEU A 146 4.30 1.73 14.52
N ARG A 147 3.07 1.23 14.38
CA ARG A 147 1.86 1.91 14.80
C ARG A 147 1.04 1.02 15.73
N LEU A 148 0.19 1.67 16.51
CA LEU A 148 -0.85 1.02 17.28
C LEU A 148 -2.17 1.16 16.50
N MET A 149 -2.72 0.03 16.06
CA MET A 149 -4.00 -0.07 15.36
C MET A 149 -5.04 -0.60 16.34
N GLY A 150 -5.69 0.31 17.06
CA GLY A 150 -6.57 -0.08 18.18
C GLY A 150 -5.73 -0.55 19.38
N SER A 151 -5.81 -1.85 19.69
CA SER A 151 -4.98 -2.49 20.73
C SER A 151 -3.68 -3.07 20.20
N ASP A 152 -3.60 -3.30 18.89
CA ASP A 152 -2.59 -4.20 18.33
C ASP A 152 -1.46 -3.43 17.66
N LEU A 153 -0.25 -3.97 17.74
CA LEU A 153 0.92 -3.44 17.06
C LEU A 153 0.93 -3.90 15.59
N ALA A 154 1.18 -2.95 14.69
CA ALA A 154 1.30 -3.24 13.27
C ALA A 154 2.41 -2.42 12.61
N PHE A 155 3.03 -2.99 11.59
CA PHE A 155 3.90 -2.26 10.67
C PHE A 155 3.07 -1.66 9.54
N SER A 156 3.50 -0.48 9.09
CA SER A 156 2.93 0.16 7.92
C SER A 156 3.99 0.98 7.20
N PRO A 157 3.87 1.19 5.89
CA PRO A 157 4.81 2.01 5.15
C PRO A 157 4.88 3.43 5.71
N LEU A 158 6.10 3.97 5.84
CA LEU A 158 6.37 5.35 6.16
C LEU A 158 6.94 6.05 4.92
N PRO A 159 6.15 6.87 4.21
CA PRO A 159 6.68 7.67 3.10
C PRO A 159 7.62 8.73 3.68
N ILE A 160 8.92 8.58 3.44
CA ILE A 160 9.92 9.60 3.79
C ILE A 160 10.53 10.15 2.50
N LYS A 161 10.45 11.47 2.33
CA LYS A 161 11.29 12.17 1.35
C LYS A 161 12.72 12.19 1.87
N ILE A 162 13.63 11.54 1.16
CA ILE A 162 15.07 11.61 1.45
C ILE A 162 15.58 12.93 0.85
N PRO A 163 15.96 13.93 1.67
CA PRO A 163 16.49 15.18 1.13
C PRO A 163 17.89 14.95 0.54
N SER A 164 18.23 15.65 -0.55
CA SER A 164 19.63 15.78 -0.97
C SER A 164 20.36 16.59 0.11
N LEU A 165 21.30 15.94 0.81
CA LEU A 165 22.02 16.54 1.92
C LEU A 165 23.51 16.51 1.60
N ASP A 166 24.10 17.70 1.42
CA ASP A 166 25.55 17.84 1.37
C ASP A 166 26.07 17.96 2.81
N LEU A 167 26.77 16.92 3.28
CA LEU A 167 27.25 16.87 4.65
C LEU A 167 28.30 17.95 4.94
N ALA A 168 29.15 18.26 3.97
CA ALA A 168 30.23 19.24 4.15
C ALA A 168 29.68 20.67 4.32
N SER A 169 28.58 20.99 3.66
CA SER A 169 27.96 22.32 3.76
C SER A 169 27.01 22.47 4.95
N ASN A 170 26.57 21.37 5.59
CA ASN A 170 25.50 21.40 6.60
C ASN A 170 25.92 20.90 7.99
N TYR A 171 27.12 20.30 8.12
CA TYR A 171 27.63 19.78 9.38
C TYR A 171 29.10 20.10 9.56
N ASN A 172 29.58 19.96 10.79
CA ASN A 172 30.96 20.18 11.15
C ASN A 172 31.87 19.08 10.57
N ASP A 173 33.14 19.41 10.38
CA ASP A 173 34.16 18.52 9.80
C ASP A 173 34.36 17.21 10.59
N ASP A 174 34.05 17.23 11.89
CA ASP A 174 34.13 16.07 12.78
C ASP A 174 33.04 15.02 12.52
N LEU A 175 31.96 15.37 11.83
CA LEU A 175 30.92 14.42 11.46
C LEU A 175 31.35 13.50 10.30
N LEU A 176 32.18 13.99 9.37
CA LEU A 176 32.56 13.22 8.17
C LEU A 176 33.23 11.87 8.50
N PRO A 177 34.24 11.80 9.38
CA PRO A 177 34.82 10.51 9.79
C PRO A 177 33.79 9.57 10.46
N VAL A 178 32.87 10.13 11.26
CA VAL A 178 31.80 9.38 11.92
C VAL A 178 30.79 8.86 10.89
N HIS A 179 30.46 9.67 9.89
CA HIS A 179 29.59 9.30 8.79
C HIS A 179 30.14 8.11 8.01
N GLU A 180 31.40 8.16 7.59
CA GLU A 180 32.06 7.08 6.87
C GLU A 180 32.04 5.78 7.69
N ALA A 181 32.33 5.87 9.00
CA ALA A 181 32.27 4.73 9.90
C ALA A 181 30.85 4.13 10.00
N ILE A 182 29.82 4.97 10.12
CA ILE A 182 28.42 4.54 10.17
C ILE A 182 28.03 3.85 8.85
N VAL A 183 28.29 4.47 7.70
CA VAL A 183 27.94 3.92 6.37
C VAL A 183 28.61 2.57 6.13
N LYS A 184 29.91 2.47 6.42
CA LYS A 184 30.66 1.22 6.27
C LYS A 184 30.08 0.08 7.11
N ARG A 185 29.62 0.38 8.33
CA ARG A 185 28.96 -0.61 9.21
C ARG A 185 27.55 -0.95 8.75
N LEU A 186 26.79 0.05 8.30
CA LEU A 186 25.45 -0.16 7.73
C LEU A 186 25.49 -1.02 6.46
N GLN A 187 26.55 -0.98 5.67
CA GLN A 187 26.71 -1.79 4.46
C GLN A 187 27.23 -3.21 4.72
N LYS A 188 27.83 -3.45 5.89
CA LYS A 188 28.35 -4.77 6.25
C LYS A 188 27.19 -5.73 6.60
N PRO A 189 27.08 -6.91 5.95
CA PRO A 189 26.08 -7.91 6.30
C PRO A 189 26.23 -8.37 7.75
N ASP A 190 25.11 -8.58 8.44
CA ASP A 190 25.02 -9.10 9.81
C ASP A 190 25.83 -8.33 10.88
N ASP A 191 26.29 -7.11 10.57
CA ASP A 191 26.98 -6.27 11.55
C ASP A 191 25.98 -5.75 12.59
N LYS A 192 26.33 -5.94 13.87
CA LYS A 192 25.53 -5.49 15.02
C LYS A 192 26.16 -4.24 15.62
N GLY A 193 25.33 -3.27 16.02
CA GLY A 193 25.82 -2.05 16.64
C GLY A 193 24.72 -1.13 17.11
N LEU A 194 25.09 -0.17 17.96
CA LEU A 194 24.25 0.92 18.42
C LEU A 194 24.94 2.24 18.07
N VAL A 195 24.19 3.15 17.44
CA VAL A 195 24.65 4.51 17.15
C VAL A 195 23.73 5.47 17.88
N ILE A 196 24.31 6.39 18.65
CA ILE A 196 23.57 7.42 19.39
C ILE A 196 23.98 8.77 18.83
N LEU A 197 23.01 9.51 18.27
CA LEU A 197 23.21 10.87 17.79
C LEU A 197 22.71 11.86 18.85
N HIS A 198 23.62 12.62 19.45
CA HIS A 198 23.30 13.62 20.48
C HIS A 198 23.77 15.01 20.07
N GLY A 199 23.16 16.05 20.65
CA GLY A 199 23.54 17.44 20.41
C GLY A 199 22.36 18.40 20.61
N PRO A 200 22.60 19.72 20.59
CA PRO A 200 21.57 20.75 20.77
C PRO A 200 20.37 20.58 19.82
N PRO A 201 19.16 21.03 20.19
CA PRO A 201 18.02 21.06 19.27
C PRO A 201 18.34 21.89 18.02
N GLY A 202 17.77 21.51 16.87
CA GLY A 202 18.00 22.22 15.60
C GLY A 202 19.26 21.82 14.81
N THR A 203 20.15 20.98 15.35
CA THR A 203 21.40 20.52 14.70
C THR A 203 21.22 19.44 13.60
N GLY A 204 20.03 19.32 13.01
CA GLY A 204 19.83 18.43 11.86
C GLY A 204 19.82 16.91 12.14
N LYS A 205 19.92 16.42 13.39
CA LYS A 205 19.93 14.98 13.73
C LYS A 205 18.87 14.14 12.99
N THR A 206 17.61 14.58 12.99
CA THR A 206 16.52 13.88 12.29
C THR A 206 16.71 13.90 10.77
N SER A 207 17.22 14.99 10.21
CA SER A 207 17.56 15.09 8.78
C SER A 207 18.70 14.14 8.41
N TYR A 208 19.72 14.02 9.26
CA TYR A 208 20.81 13.08 9.07
C TYR A 208 20.35 11.62 9.12
N ILE A 209 19.46 11.25 10.05
CA ILE A 209 18.87 9.89 10.08
C ILE A 209 18.14 9.60 8.78
N ARG A 210 17.32 10.54 8.26
CA ARG A 210 16.64 10.37 6.97
C ARG A 210 17.61 10.20 5.81
N HIS A 211 18.71 10.95 5.82
CA HIS A 211 19.79 10.81 4.84
C HIS A 211 20.43 9.43 4.91
N LEU A 212 20.80 8.95 6.11
CA LEU A 212 21.35 7.60 6.30
C LEU A 212 20.41 6.49 5.82
N CYS A 213 19.09 6.63 6.05
CA CYS A 213 18.11 5.68 5.54
C CYS A 213 18.12 5.57 4.00
N GLY A 214 18.57 6.60 3.29
CA GLY A 214 18.73 6.58 1.83
C GLY A 214 20.02 5.92 1.33
N LEU A 215 21.00 5.66 2.20
CA LEU A 215 22.33 5.16 1.82
C LEU A 215 22.52 3.65 1.99
N THR A 216 21.50 2.94 2.47
CA THR A 216 21.55 1.50 2.73
C THR A 216 20.28 0.83 2.22
N ASP A 217 20.38 -0.42 1.76
CA ASP A 217 19.24 -1.22 1.29
C ASP A 217 18.64 -2.11 2.39
N LYS A 218 19.19 -2.06 3.62
CA LYS A 218 18.69 -2.87 4.74
C LYS A 218 17.23 -2.52 5.08
N PRO A 219 16.40 -3.50 5.48
CA PRO A 219 15.09 -3.21 6.06
C PRO A 219 15.21 -2.23 7.21
N LYS A 220 14.37 -1.18 7.21
CA LYS A 220 14.39 -0.12 8.23
C LYS A 220 13.05 -0.07 8.94
N LEU A 221 13.10 0.05 10.26
CA LEU A 221 11.93 0.24 11.11
C LEU A 221 12.10 1.56 11.89
N PHE A 222 11.15 2.47 11.72
CA PHE A 222 11.00 3.67 12.52
C PHE A 222 10.06 3.37 13.69
N ILE A 223 10.53 3.66 14.91
CA ILE A 223 9.75 3.46 16.12
C ILE A 223 9.45 4.83 16.73
N PRO A 224 8.18 5.28 16.74
CA PRO A 224 7.79 6.52 17.36
C PRO A 224 8.16 6.55 18.85
N PRO A 225 8.58 7.70 19.42
CA PRO A 225 8.99 7.79 20.82
C PRO A 225 7.94 7.28 21.81
N ASN A 226 6.66 7.53 21.54
CA ASN A 226 5.54 7.06 22.36
C ASN A 226 5.36 5.54 22.37
N LEU A 227 5.94 4.82 21.40
CA LEU A 227 5.92 3.36 21.30
C LEU A 227 7.27 2.72 21.65
N ALA A 228 8.28 3.51 22.02
CA ALA A 228 9.61 2.98 22.34
C ALA A 228 9.60 1.99 23.51
N LEU A 229 8.70 2.18 24.49
CA LEU A 229 8.55 1.25 25.61
C LEU A 229 7.97 -0.11 25.19
N ARG A 230 7.24 -0.15 24.06
CA ARG A 230 6.60 -1.37 23.53
C ARG A 230 7.58 -2.29 22.79
N ILE A 231 8.82 -1.85 22.57
CA ILE A 231 9.87 -2.67 21.93
C ILE A 231 10.18 -3.93 22.74
N ALA A 232 9.97 -3.88 24.05
CA ALA A 232 10.17 -5.02 24.95
C ALA A 232 8.96 -5.96 25.04
N ASP A 233 7.82 -5.61 24.43
CA ASP A 233 6.59 -6.40 24.54
C ASP A 233 6.70 -7.67 23.67
N PRO A 234 6.21 -8.83 24.14
CA PRO A 234 6.23 -10.07 23.35
C PRO A 234 5.51 -9.95 21.99
N GLU A 235 4.47 -9.12 21.93
CA GLU A 235 3.74 -8.82 20.70
C GLU A 235 4.64 -8.21 19.62
N PHE A 236 5.55 -7.31 20.01
CA PHE A 236 6.52 -6.72 19.08
C PHE A 236 7.50 -7.76 18.54
N ILE A 237 7.92 -8.71 19.38
CA ILE A 237 8.81 -9.80 18.97
C ILE A 237 8.13 -10.72 17.93
N ASN A 238 6.86 -11.06 18.15
CA ASN A 238 6.08 -11.83 17.18
C ASN A 238 5.95 -11.07 15.86
N LEU A 239 5.64 -9.78 15.93
CA LEU A 239 5.53 -8.93 14.75
C LEU A 239 6.85 -8.84 13.95
N LEU A 240 8.00 -8.82 14.63
CA LEU A 240 9.31 -8.90 13.96
C LEU A 240 9.50 -10.24 13.24
N HIS A 241 9.16 -11.37 13.88
CA HIS A 241 9.27 -12.70 13.29
C HIS A 241 8.40 -12.86 12.03
N ASP A 242 7.20 -12.29 12.02
CA ASP A 242 6.28 -12.36 10.88
C ASP A 242 6.73 -11.49 9.69
N ASN A 243 7.73 -10.63 9.89
CA ASN A 243 8.21 -9.64 8.91
C ASN A 243 9.74 -9.67 8.72
N THR A 244 10.42 -10.77 9.10
CA THR A 244 11.85 -11.02 8.82
C THR A 244 12.02 -11.95 7.63
#